data_AF-A0A389MBV8-F1
#
_entry.id   AF-A0A389MBV8-F1
#
_cell.length_a   1.000
_cell.length_b   1.000
_cell.length_c   1.000
_cell.angle_alpha   90.00
_cell.angle_beta   90.00
_cell.angle_gamma   90.00
#
_symmetry.space_group_name_H-M   'P 1'
#
loop_
_entity.id
_entity.type
_entity.pdbx_description
1 polymer ?
#
loop_
_entity_poly.entity_id
_entity_poly.type
_entity_poly.pdbx_seq_one_letter_code
_entity_poly.pdbx_strand_id
1 'polypeptide(L)'
;MISVFDMFKVGIGPSSSHTLGPMKAGKQFADDLLEKGMLPDVTRVAVDVYGSLSLTGKGHHTDIAIILGLAGNKPDTVDIDGIPHFIRDVEQRERLPLGETHHEVDFPRDAGMVFRGENLPKHENAMQIHAFAGDKLLYSKTYYSVGGGFIVDDEHFGQPVLNEVSVPYAFNSASEMLAKCKETGLSLSGLMMQNELAQHSKQDIEQYFETIWHTMQACIDRGLNTEGVLPGPLRVPRRASALRRMLVSNDKLSNDPMNVIDWVNMFALAVNEENAAGGRVVTAPTNGACGIVPAVLAYYDQFIESVSPDIYLRYFLTSGAIGILYKMNASISGAEVGCQGEVGVACSMAAAGLTELLGGSPVQVCIAAEIGMEHNLGLTCDPVAGQVQVPCIERNAIASVKAINSARMALRRTSEPRVSLDKVIETMYETGKDMNAKYRETSRGGLAIKVQCD
;
A
#
# COMPACT_ATOMS: atom_id res chain seq x y z
N MET A 1 18.75 7.01 -5.29
CA MET A 1 17.69 6.24 -6.00
C MET A 1 16.70 5.71 -4.96
N ILE A 2 15.42 5.58 -5.29
CA ILE A 2 14.40 4.96 -4.41
C ILE A 2 14.71 3.47 -4.29
N SER A 3 14.81 2.92 -3.06
CA SER A 3 15.03 1.47 -2.85
C SER A 3 13.75 0.67 -3.13
N VAL A 4 13.88 -0.58 -3.56
CA VAL A 4 12.76 -1.52 -3.69
C VAL A 4 12.05 -1.76 -2.35
N PHE A 5 12.76 -1.58 -1.22
CA PHE A 5 12.18 -1.71 0.13
C PHE A 5 11.07 -0.67 0.36
N ASP A 6 11.11 0.45 -0.37
CA ASP A 6 10.06 1.47 -0.30
C ASP A 6 8.73 1.02 -0.91
N MET A 7 8.73 -0.01 -1.75
CA MET A 7 7.53 -0.54 -2.42
C MET A 7 6.81 -1.57 -1.54
N PHE A 8 7.57 -2.36 -0.78
CA PHE A 8 7.06 -3.51 -0.03
C PHE A 8 7.32 -3.36 1.46
N LYS A 9 6.34 -2.84 2.22
CA LYS A 9 6.48 -2.64 3.66
C LYS A 9 5.43 -3.43 4.42
N VAL A 10 5.86 -4.12 5.46
CA VAL A 10 4.96 -4.73 6.43
C VAL A 10 4.22 -3.61 7.19
N GLY A 11 2.91 -3.77 7.33
CA GLY A 11 2.04 -2.83 8.02
C GLY A 11 0.69 -3.46 8.39
N ILE A 12 -0.27 -2.62 8.74
CA ILE A 12 -1.67 -3.05 9.01
C ILE A 12 -2.64 -2.40 8.03
N GLY A 13 -3.73 -3.08 7.74
CA GLY A 13 -4.81 -2.52 6.95
C GLY A 13 -5.61 -1.43 7.69
N PRO A 14 -6.52 -0.71 7.00
CA PRO A 14 -6.87 -0.91 5.59
C PRO A 14 -6.12 0.01 4.60
N SER A 15 -5.43 1.07 5.04
CA SER A 15 -4.89 2.09 4.13
C SER A 15 -3.45 2.51 4.46
N SER A 16 -2.61 2.66 3.43
CA SER A 16 -1.25 3.16 3.64
C SER A 16 -1.23 4.66 3.95
N SER A 17 -2.05 5.46 3.26
CA SER A 17 -2.15 6.92 3.43
C SER A 17 -2.92 7.30 4.71
N HIS A 18 -3.89 6.49 5.10
CA HIS A 18 -4.80 6.82 6.20
C HIS A 18 -4.62 5.97 7.47
N THR A 19 -3.83 4.89 7.41
CA THR A 19 -3.54 4.04 8.57
C THR A 19 -2.03 4.04 8.87
N LEU A 20 -1.18 3.57 7.94
CA LEU A 20 0.28 3.50 8.19
C LEU A 20 0.90 4.87 8.42
N GLY A 21 0.59 5.85 7.55
CA GLY A 21 1.12 7.21 7.67
C GLY A 21 0.75 7.86 9.01
N PRO A 22 -0.54 7.96 9.36
CA PRO A 22 -0.98 8.53 10.63
C PRO A 22 -0.45 7.82 11.87
N MET A 23 -0.33 6.49 11.84
CA MET A 23 0.30 5.74 12.93
C MET A 23 1.79 6.10 13.10
N LYS A 24 2.54 6.22 12.00
CA LYS A 24 3.93 6.69 12.05
C LYS A 24 4.04 8.13 12.55
N ALA A 25 3.11 9.01 12.17
CA ALA A 25 3.09 10.40 12.61
C ALA A 25 2.84 10.49 14.13
N GLY A 26 1.87 9.70 14.64
CA GLY A 26 1.61 9.60 16.07
C GLY A 26 2.84 9.11 16.85
N LYS A 27 3.52 8.07 16.36
CA LYS A 27 4.74 7.59 17.00
C LYS A 27 5.86 8.62 16.96
N GLN A 28 6.11 9.21 15.79
CA GLN A 28 7.15 10.22 15.64
C GLN A 28 6.90 11.42 16.58
N PHE A 29 5.64 11.83 16.75
CA PHE A 29 5.30 12.90 17.69
C PHE A 29 5.58 12.52 19.16
N ALA A 30 5.25 11.29 19.56
CA ALA A 30 5.54 10.80 20.91
C ALA A 30 7.06 10.68 21.16
N ASP A 31 7.81 10.19 20.17
CA ASP A 31 9.26 10.09 20.21
C ASP A 31 9.89 11.51 20.27
N ASP A 32 9.41 12.47 19.47
CA ASP A 32 9.84 13.89 19.49
C ASP A 32 9.67 14.52 20.89
N LEU A 33 8.57 14.24 21.59
CA LEU A 33 8.31 14.73 22.95
C LEU A 33 9.28 14.14 23.99
N LEU A 34 9.61 12.85 23.85
CA LEU A 34 10.56 12.17 24.70
C LEU A 34 11.98 12.72 24.49
N GLU A 35 12.43 12.83 23.24
CA GLU A 35 13.75 13.36 22.89
C GLU A 35 13.95 14.81 23.36
N LYS A 36 12.89 15.63 23.32
CA LYS A 36 12.91 17.01 23.81
C LYS A 36 12.80 17.12 25.34
N GLY A 37 12.63 16.01 26.06
CA GLY A 37 12.44 15.99 27.51
C GLY A 37 11.12 16.64 27.97
N MET A 38 10.15 16.81 27.08
CA MET A 38 8.87 17.47 27.36
C MET A 38 7.81 16.50 27.89
N LEU A 39 7.98 15.20 27.64
CA LEU A 39 7.00 14.17 27.96
C LEU A 39 6.45 14.22 29.40
N PRO A 40 7.25 14.42 30.47
CA PRO A 40 6.74 14.47 31.83
C PRO A 40 5.78 15.63 32.13
N ASP A 41 5.89 16.73 31.38
CA ASP A 41 5.05 17.92 31.55
C ASP A 41 3.75 17.83 30.74
N VAL A 42 3.62 16.86 29.83
CA VAL A 42 2.42 16.69 29.02
C VAL A 42 1.31 16.13 29.88
N THR A 43 0.19 16.84 29.90
CA THR A 43 -1.04 16.46 30.62
C THR A 43 -2.17 16.10 29.67
N ARG A 44 -2.16 16.60 28.43
CA ARG A 44 -3.21 16.38 27.44
C ARG A 44 -2.64 16.37 26.02
N VAL A 45 -3.19 15.50 25.17
CA VAL A 45 -2.93 15.49 23.73
C VAL A 45 -4.22 15.75 22.96
N ALA A 46 -4.12 16.50 21.85
CA ALA A 46 -5.22 16.71 20.92
C ALA A 46 -4.73 16.60 19.48
N VAL A 47 -5.62 16.15 18.59
CA VAL A 47 -5.32 15.89 17.19
C VAL A 47 -6.37 16.54 16.30
N ASP A 48 -5.93 17.26 15.27
CA ASP A 48 -6.78 17.78 14.21
C ASP A 48 -6.45 17.04 12.90
N VAL A 49 -7.45 16.43 12.27
CA VAL A 49 -7.31 15.69 11.01
C VAL A 49 -7.99 16.47 9.90
N TYR A 50 -7.33 16.66 8.76
CA TYR A 50 -7.76 17.59 7.70
C TYR A 50 -8.00 16.90 6.36
N GLY A 51 -8.81 17.55 5.52
CA GLY A 51 -8.97 17.24 4.10
C GLY A 51 -9.43 15.81 3.80
N SER A 52 -8.81 15.18 2.80
CA SER A 52 -9.14 13.81 2.40
C SER A 52 -8.90 12.81 3.54
N LEU A 53 -7.84 13.01 4.33
CA LEU A 53 -7.55 12.20 5.52
C LEU A 53 -8.70 12.22 6.53
N SER A 54 -9.39 13.35 6.63
CA SER A 54 -10.55 13.51 7.50
C SER A 54 -11.82 12.89 6.91
N LEU A 55 -12.10 13.17 5.62
CA LEU A 55 -13.32 12.74 4.93
C LEU A 55 -13.51 11.22 4.93
N THR A 56 -12.43 10.46 4.72
CA THR A 56 -12.44 9.00 4.70
C THR A 56 -11.81 8.37 5.94
N GLY A 57 -11.32 9.18 6.89
CA GLY A 57 -10.49 8.71 8.00
C GLY A 57 -11.15 7.65 8.89
N LYS A 58 -12.45 7.80 9.19
CA LYS A 58 -13.18 6.78 9.97
C LYS A 58 -13.32 5.45 9.23
N GLY A 59 -13.58 5.48 7.91
CA GLY A 59 -13.62 4.28 7.07
C GLY A 59 -12.25 3.61 6.89
N HIS A 60 -11.18 4.38 7.08
CA HIS A 60 -9.79 3.93 7.01
C HIS A 60 -9.11 3.69 8.37
N HIS A 61 -9.84 3.80 9.48
CA HIS A 61 -9.32 3.64 10.85
C HIS A 61 -8.18 4.61 11.20
N THR A 62 -8.20 5.84 10.67
CA THR A 62 -7.19 6.88 10.94
C THR A 62 -7.13 7.26 12.41
N ASP A 63 -8.28 7.31 13.09
CA ASP A 63 -8.36 7.55 14.51
C ASP A 63 -7.62 6.48 15.33
N ILE A 64 -7.95 5.22 15.08
CA ILE A 64 -7.30 4.07 15.69
C ILE A 64 -5.80 4.10 15.43
N ALA A 65 -5.39 4.37 14.19
CA ALA A 65 -4.00 4.43 13.79
C ALA A 65 -3.20 5.49 14.56
N ILE A 66 -3.73 6.72 14.66
CA ILE A 66 -3.07 7.81 15.39
C ILE A 66 -2.96 7.47 16.87
N ILE A 67 -4.03 6.93 17.48
CA ILE A 67 -4.04 6.51 18.90
C ILE A 67 -2.95 5.45 19.15
N LEU A 68 -2.88 4.42 18.30
CA LEU A 68 -1.86 3.36 18.43
C LEU A 68 -0.45 3.93 18.29
N GLY A 69 -0.24 4.83 17.32
CA GLY A 69 1.03 5.50 17.08
C GLY A 69 1.48 6.34 18.28
N LEU A 70 0.60 7.19 18.80
CA LEU A 70 0.85 7.98 20.00
C LEU A 70 1.20 7.09 21.20
N ALA A 71 0.58 5.91 21.30
CA ALA A 71 0.92 4.91 22.33
C ALA A 71 2.24 4.16 22.10
N GLY A 72 3.05 4.58 21.12
CA GLY A 72 4.38 4.04 20.84
C GLY A 72 4.41 2.83 19.92
N ASN A 73 3.27 2.36 19.41
CA ASN A 73 3.21 1.20 18.53
C ASN A 73 3.74 1.50 17.12
N LYS A 74 4.29 0.48 16.45
CA LYS A 74 4.72 0.55 15.04
C LYS A 74 3.81 -0.29 14.13
N PRO A 75 3.53 0.15 12.89
CA PRO A 75 2.64 -0.59 11.98
C PRO A 75 3.08 -2.02 11.66
N ASP A 76 4.38 -2.30 11.68
CA ASP A 76 4.98 -3.60 11.36
C ASP A 76 4.95 -4.59 12.53
N THR A 77 4.90 -4.10 13.77
CA THR A 77 4.98 -4.96 14.98
C THR A 77 3.75 -4.93 15.89
N VAL A 78 2.82 -3.98 15.72
CA VAL A 78 1.65 -3.84 16.61
C VAL A 78 0.83 -5.12 16.74
N ASP A 79 0.39 -5.48 17.95
CA ASP A 79 -0.51 -6.62 18.16
C ASP A 79 -1.91 -6.33 17.59
N ILE A 80 -2.20 -6.89 16.41
CA ILE A 80 -3.44 -6.65 15.69
C ILE A 80 -4.68 -7.19 16.41
N ASP A 81 -4.54 -8.29 17.17
CA ASP A 81 -5.68 -8.92 17.84
C ASP A 81 -6.04 -8.18 19.14
N GLY A 82 -5.07 -7.46 19.73
CA GLY A 82 -5.24 -6.60 20.91
C GLY A 82 -5.87 -5.21 20.62
N ILE A 83 -5.81 -4.72 19.37
CA ILE A 83 -6.27 -3.36 19.00
C ILE A 83 -7.69 -3.05 19.49
N PRO A 84 -8.72 -3.91 19.27
CA PRO A 84 -10.08 -3.57 19.69
C PRO A 84 -10.23 -3.40 21.20
N HIS A 85 -9.45 -4.12 22.01
CA HIS A 85 -9.48 -3.96 23.46
C HIS A 85 -8.80 -2.67 23.89
N PHE A 86 -7.62 -2.38 23.33
CA PHE A 86 -6.85 -1.18 23.61
C PHE A 86 -7.65 0.10 23.32
N ILE A 87 -8.29 0.18 22.15
CA ILE A 87 -9.09 1.35 21.76
C ILE A 87 -10.28 1.55 22.69
N ARG A 88 -11.01 0.47 23.05
CA ARG A 88 -12.12 0.55 24.01
C ARG A 88 -11.67 1.06 25.37
N ASP A 89 -10.49 0.66 25.83
CA ASP A 89 -9.94 1.09 27.11
C ASP A 89 -9.60 2.59 27.09
N VAL A 90 -8.93 3.08 26.04
CA VAL A 90 -8.64 4.51 25.84
C VAL A 90 -9.94 5.34 25.82
N GLU A 91 -10.95 4.88 25.08
CA GLU A 91 -12.25 5.57 24.98
C GLU A 91 -13.03 5.59 26.30
N GLN A 92 -12.96 4.50 27.09
CA GLN A 92 -13.68 4.41 28.38
C GLN A 92 -13.00 5.21 29.48
N ARG A 93 -11.67 5.20 29.51
CA ARG A 93 -10.90 5.94 30.51
C ARG A 93 -10.74 7.41 30.15
N GLU A 94 -10.88 7.76 28.88
CA GLU A 94 -10.51 9.08 28.32
C GLU A 94 -9.04 9.43 28.59
N ARG A 95 -8.19 8.40 28.60
CA ARG A 95 -6.78 8.47 28.94
C ARG A 95 -5.96 7.66 27.95
N LEU A 96 -4.85 8.24 27.51
CA LEU A 96 -3.95 7.66 26.54
C LEU A 96 -2.57 7.43 27.17
N PRO A 97 -2.04 6.20 27.19
CA PRO A 97 -0.62 5.98 27.47
C PRO A 97 0.19 6.53 26.29
N LEU A 98 1.07 7.50 26.54
CA LEU A 98 1.87 8.17 25.51
C LEU A 98 3.30 7.59 25.46
N GLY A 99 3.72 7.23 24.24
CA GLY A 99 5.04 6.66 23.96
C GLY A 99 5.31 5.33 24.65
N GLU A 100 6.56 4.86 24.53
CA GLU A 100 7.01 3.59 25.13
C GLU A 100 7.11 3.64 26.66
N THR A 101 7.11 4.84 27.25
CA THR A 101 7.10 5.03 28.71
C THR A 101 5.70 4.87 29.31
N HIS A 102 4.66 4.80 28.48
CA HIS A 102 3.26 4.76 28.88
C HIS A 102 2.87 5.90 29.83
N HIS A 103 3.35 7.11 29.56
CA HIS A 103 2.97 8.30 30.32
C HIS A 103 1.50 8.65 30.07
N GLU A 104 0.65 8.54 31.09
CA GLU A 104 -0.80 8.69 30.94
C GLU A 104 -1.22 10.16 30.81
N VAL A 105 -1.80 10.52 29.67
CA VAL A 105 -2.31 11.85 29.36
C VAL A 105 -3.83 11.85 29.16
N ASP A 106 -4.46 13.00 29.36
CA ASP A 106 -5.88 13.19 29.03
C ASP A 106 -6.06 13.13 27.51
N PHE A 107 -7.01 12.30 27.08
CA PHE A 107 -7.43 12.17 25.67
C PHE A 107 -8.95 11.98 25.61
N PRO A 108 -9.72 13.07 25.76
CA PRO A 108 -11.18 13.01 25.82
C PRO A 108 -11.78 12.41 24.55
N ARG A 109 -12.84 11.62 24.66
CA ARG A 109 -13.43 10.92 23.51
C ARG A 109 -13.88 11.87 22.39
N ASP A 110 -14.51 12.98 22.77
CA ASP A 110 -15.13 13.92 21.84
C ASP A 110 -14.20 15.10 21.45
N ALA A 111 -13.11 15.32 22.18
CA ALA A 111 -12.22 16.47 21.99
C ALA A 111 -10.75 16.10 21.76
N GLY A 112 -10.37 14.83 21.94
CA GLY A 112 -9.02 14.32 21.70
C GLY A 112 -8.67 14.26 20.21
N MET A 113 -9.68 14.10 19.34
CA MET A 113 -9.48 14.09 17.88
C MET A 113 -10.64 14.73 17.13
N VAL A 114 -10.33 15.76 16.34
CA VAL A 114 -11.32 16.53 15.55
C VAL A 114 -11.08 16.30 14.06
N PHE A 115 -12.15 15.93 13.35
CA PHE A 115 -12.16 15.71 11.91
C PHE A 115 -12.67 16.94 11.18
N ARG A 116 -11.81 17.56 10.37
CA ARG A 116 -12.02 18.82 9.65
C ARG A 116 -12.06 18.60 8.14
N GLY A 117 -13.08 19.11 7.47
CA GLY A 117 -13.30 18.84 6.03
C GLY A 117 -12.43 19.69 5.11
N GLU A 118 -11.82 20.76 5.64
CA GLU A 118 -10.94 21.67 4.93
C GLU A 118 -9.55 21.07 4.69
N ASN A 119 -8.95 21.36 3.54
CA ASN A 119 -7.59 20.96 3.20
C ASN A 119 -6.58 21.97 3.76
N LEU A 120 -5.40 21.49 4.15
CA LEU A 120 -4.24 22.34 4.35
C LEU A 120 -3.56 22.66 3.00
N PRO A 121 -2.79 23.77 2.89
CA PRO A 121 -2.30 24.27 1.60
C PRO A 121 -1.36 23.32 0.83
N LYS A 122 -0.62 22.45 1.54
CA LYS A 122 0.46 21.65 0.94
C LYS A 122 0.00 20.29 0.43
N HIS A 123 -0.96 19.64 1.08
CA HIS A 123 -1.42 18.30 0.68
C HIS A 123 -2.82 18.00 1.27
N GLU A 124 -3.61 17.17 0.57
CA GLU A 124 -5.00 16.85 0.94
C GLU A 124 -5.09 15.92 2.17
N ASN A 125 -4.06 15.11 2.42
CA ASN A 125 -3.95 14.28 3.62
C ASN A 125 -3.03 14.95 4.64
N ALA A 126 -3.61 15.58 5.66
CA ALA A 126 -2.85 16.28 6.69
C ALA A 126 -3.42 16.05 8.10
N MET A 127 -2.54 16.08 9.11
CA MET A 127 -2.92 16.06 10.51
C MET A 127 -2.02 16.99 11.33
N GLN A 128 -2.56 17.55 12.40
CA GLN A 128 -1.82 18.33 13.39
C GLN A 128 -1.98 17.65 14.74
N ILE A 129 -0.87 17.48 15.45
CA ILE A 129 -0.83 16.87 16.78
C ILE A 129 -0.32 17.92 17.77
N HIS A 130 -0.99 18.02 18.91
CA HIS A 130 -0.76 19.05 19.92
C HIS A 130 -0.58 18.41 21.30
N ALA A 131 0.42 18.88 22.05
CA ALA A 131 0.67 18.47 23.44
C ALA A 131 0.59 19.68 24.37
N PHE A 132 -0.06 19.51 25.53
CA PHE A 132 -0.35 20.59 26.47
C PHE A 132 0.05 20.26 27.91
N ALA A 133 0.44 21.29 28.68
CA ALA A 133 0.50 21.30 30.15
C ALA A 133 -0.65 22.16 30.68
N GLY A 134 -1.73 21.53 31.17
CA GLY A 134 -3.01 22.19 31.37
C GLY A 134 -3.51 22.81 30.05
N ASP A 135 -3.68 24.13 30.04
CA ASP A 135 -4.10 24.89 28.86
C ASP A 135 -2.92 25.42 28.02
N LYS A 136 -1.69 25.29 28.51
CA LYS A 136 -0.50 25.79 27.80
C LYS A 136 -0.07 24.79 26.72
N LEU A 137 -0.06 25.24 25.47
CA LEU A 137 0.52 24.48 24.36
C LEU A 137 2.05 24.38 24.54
N LEU A 138 2.56 23.15 24.63
CA LEU A 138 3.99 22.86 24.75
C LEU A 138 4.61 22.60 23.38
N TYR A 139 3.94 21.78 22.58
CA TYR A 139 4.46 21.33 21.30
C TYR A 139 3.31 21.11 20.32
N SER A 140 3.53 21.46 19.06
CA SER A 140 2.59 21.23 17.98
C SER A 140 3.37 20.95 16.70
N LYS A 141 2.93 19.94 15.94
CA LYS A 141 3.55 19.57 14.68
C LYS A 141 2.51 19.14 13.66
N THR A 142 2.74 19.53 12.41
CA THR A 142 1.89 19.21 11.26
C THR A 142 2.58 18.15 10.42
N TYR A 143 1.86 17.09 10.06
CA TYR A 143 2.32 15.99 9.23
C TYR A 143 1.40 15.81 8.02
N TYR A 144 1.99 15.45 6.88
CA TYR A 144 1.29 15.11 5.64
C TYR A 144 1.56 13.66 5.28
N SER A 145 0.52 12.89 4.94
CA SER A 145 0.69 11.53 4.42
C SER A 145 0.61 11.50 2.89
N VAL A 146 1.77 11.38 2.25
CA VAL A 146 1.96 11.56 0.80
C VAL A 146 1.86 10.26 -0.01
N GLY A 147 1.24 9.21 0.55
CA GLY A 147 1.06 7.91 -0.12
C GLY A 147 2.11 6.86 0.25
N GLY A 148 1.81 5.58 0.01
CA GLY A 148 2.72 4.44 0.30
C GLY A 148 3.14 4.29 1.78
N GLY A 149 2.42 4.92 2.71
CA GLY A 149 2.76 4.92 4.14
C GLY A 149 3.97 5.79 4.49
N PHE A 150 4.31 6.76 3.64
CA PHE A 150 5.26 7.82 3.95
C PHE A 150 4.56 9.02 4.60
N ILE A 151 5.31 9.71 5.47
CA ILE A 151 4.92 10.97 6.07
C ILE A 151 6.02 11.99 5.85
N VAL A 152 5.63 13.26 5.73
CA VAL A 152 6.53 14.40 5.68
C VAL A 152 5.97 15.45 6.63
N ASP A 153 6.81 16.02 7.49
CA ASP A 153 6.38 17.16 8.30
C ASP A 153 6.32 18.45 7.46
N ASP A 154 5.67 19.47 8.01
CA ASP A 154 5.45 20.72 7.27
C ASP A 154 6.74 21.45 6.88
N GLU A 155 7.78 21.36 7.72
CA GLU A 155 9.07 22.00 7.50
C GLU A 155 9.82 21.38 6.32
N HIS A 156 9.70 20.06 6.14
CA HIS A 156 10.38 19.29 5.09
C HIS A 156 9.53 19.05 3.84
N PHE A 157 8.28 19.54 3.79
CA PHE A 157 7.41 19.31 2.64
C PHE A 157 7.96 19.97 1.36
N GLY A 158 8.08 19.17 0.28
CA GLY A 158 8.61 19.62 -1.00
C GLY A 158 10.13 19.80 -1.03
N GLN A 159 10.83 19.52 0.07
CA GLN A 159 12.28 19.44 0.07
C GLN A 159 12.70 18.09 -0.54
N PRO A 160 13.72 18.06 -1.41
CA PRO A 160 14.28 16.81 -1.88
C PRO A 160 14.80 16.04 -0.67
N VAL A 161 14.33 14.80 -0.48
CA VAL A 161 14.97 13.88 0.46
C VAL A 161 16.37 13.62 -0.10
N LEU A 162 17.37 14.27 0.49
CA LEU A 162 18.78 14.14 0.13
C LEU A 162 19.32 12.76 0.53
N ASN A 163 18.81 11.69 -0.10
CA ASN A 163 19.50 10.41 -0.12
C ASN A 163 20.40 10.39 -1.34
N GLU A 164 21.55 11.06 -1.21
CA GLU A 164 22.68 11.03 -2.16
C GLU A 164 23.39 9.67 -2.15
N VAL A 165 22.66 8.54 -2.07
CA VAL A 165 23.30 7.26 -2.28
C VAL A 165 23.49 7.06 -3.78
N SER A 166 24.76 7.19 -4.20
CA SER A 166 25.20 6.84 -5.55
C SER A 166 25.08 5.34 -5.73
N VAL A 167 24.28 4.92 -6.71
CA VAL A 167 24.12 3.51 -7.09
C VAL A 167 24.78 3.25 -8.44
N PRO A 168 25.30 2.03 -8.70
CA PRO A 168 26.04 1.72 -9.93
C PRO A 168 25.24 1.96 -11.21
N TYR A 169 23.94 1.69 -11.19
CA TYR A 169 23.07 1.70 -12.36
C TYR A 169 21.87 2.62 -12.16
N ALA A 170 22.11 3.91 -11.90
CA ALA A 170 21.07 4.92 -11.69
C ALA A 170 20.24 5.19 -12.96
N PHE A 171 18.91 5.08 -12.89
CA PHE A 171 17.98 5.35 -13.98
C PHE A 171 16.81 6.22 -13.52
N ASN A 172 16.25 7.02 -14.43
CA ASN A 172 15.06 7.84 -14.21
C ASN A 172 13.89 7.45 -15.13
N SER A 173 14.13 6.65 -16.16
CA SER A 173 13.10 6.21 -17.11
C SER A 173 13.23 4.72 -17.44
N ALA A 174 12.16 4.12 -17.96
CA ALA A 174 12.20 2.76 -18.48
C ALA A 174 13.20 2.65 -19.64
N SER A 175 13.28 3.68 -20.49
CA SER A 175 14.25 3.75 -21.59
C SER A 175 15.70 3.73 -21.09
N GLU A 176 16.04 4.49 -20.05
CA GLU A 176 17.37 4.46 -19.42
C GLU A 176 17.67 3.11 -18.76
N MET A 177 16.70 2.53 -18.05
CA MET A 177 16.83 1.22 -17.42
C MET A 177 17.11 0.12 -18.46
N LEU A 178 16.36 0.12 -19.58
CA LEU A 178 16.58 -0.82 -20.68
C LEU A 178 17.94 -0.62 -21.37
N ALA A 179 18.39 0.63 -21.54
CA ALA A 179 19.70 0.93 -22.09
C ALA A 179 20.82 0.32 -21.23
N LYS A 180 20.71 0.41 -19.89
CA LYS A 180 21.67 -0.21 -18.97
C LYS A 180 21.62 -1.73 -18.98
N CYS A 181 20.43 -2.34 -19.04
CA CYS A 181 20.31 -3.78 -19.22
C CYS A 181 21.01 -4.25 -20.51
N LYS A 182 20.87 -3.48 -21.61
CA LYS A 182 21.54 -3.77 -22.87
C LYS A 182 23.06 -3.61 -22.79
N GLU A 183 23.55 -2.58 -22.10
CA GLU A 183 24.98 -2.33 -21.91
C GLU A 183 25.66 -3.40 -21.05
N THR A 184 25.01 -3.80 -19.96
CA THR A 184 25.58 -4.70 -18.95
C THR A 184 25.28 -6.18 -19.19
N GLY A 185 24.27 -6.49 -20.00
CA GLY A 185 23.74 -7.85 -20.17
C GLY A 185 22.91 -8.36 -18.97
N LEU A 186 22.62 -7.50 -17.99
CA LEU A 186 21.83 -7.87 -16.81
C LEU A 186 20.32 -7.82 -17.11
N SER A 187 19.56 -8.69 -16.42
CA SER A 187 18.11 -8.56 -16.32
C SER A 187 17.72 -7.35 -15.44
N LEU A 188 16.41 -7.03 -15.33
CA LEU A 188 15.98 -5.96 -14.43
C LEU A 188 16.26 -6.34 -12.98
N SER A 189 15.95 -7.59 -12.58
CA SER A 189 16.26 -8.05 -11.22
C SER A 189 17.76 -8.03 -10.94
N GLY A 190 18.59 -8.39 -11.93
CA GLY A 190 20.05 -8.34 -11.82
C GLY A 190 20.57 -6.92 -11.64
N LEU A 191 20.07 -5.98 -12.44
CA LEU A 191 20.42 -4.56 -12.32
C LEU A 191 19.99 -3.98 -10.97
N MET A 192 18.77 -4.29 -10.52
CA MET A 192 18.26 -3.84 -9.22
C MET A 192 19.04 -4.45 -8.05
N MET A 193 19.40 -5.74 -8.12
CA MET A 193 20.25 -6.37 -7.10
C MET A 193 21.56 -5.59 -6.91
N GLN A 194 22.22 -5.19 -8.00
CA GLN A 194 23.46 -4.41 -7.91
C GLN A 194 23.25 -3.01 -7.32
N ASN A 195 22.09 -2.38 -7.58
CA ASN A 195 21.74 -1.10 -6.97
C ASN A 195 21.42 -1.22 -5.48
N GLU A 196 20.72 -2.28 -5.05
CA GLU A 196 20.43 -2.52 -3.63
C GLU A 196 21.69 -2.92 -2.85
N LEU A 197 22.61 -3.67 -3.46
CA LEU A 197 23.91 -4.03 -2.85
C LEU A 197 24.82 -2.82 -2.57
N ALA A 198 24.54 -1.66 -3.18
CA ALA A 198 25.24 -0.42 -2.86
C ALA A 198 24.75 0.22 -1.54
N GLN A 199 23.60 -0.20 -1.03
CA GLN A 199 22.94 0.34 0.17
C GLN A 199 22.81 -0.70 1.29
N HIS A 200 22.70 -1.97 0.94
CA HIS A 200 22.38 -3.06 1.85
C HIS A 200 23.33 -4.24 1.62
N SER A 201 23.57 -5.03 2.67
CA SER A 201 24.28 -6.30 2.47
C SER A 201 23.38 -7.30 1.74
N LYS A 202 23.98 -8.27 1.06
CA LYS A 202 23.22 -9.35 0.40
C LYS A 202 22.30 -10.08 1.39
N GLN A 203 22.78 -10.32 2.60
CA GLN A 203 22.02 -10.99 3.65
C GLN A 203 20.80 -10.17 4.08
N ASP A 204 20.95 -8.84 4.21
CA ASP A 204 19.82 -7.97 4.57
C ASP A 204 18.73 -7.99 3.49
N ILE A 205 19.14 -7.98 2.21
CA ILE A 205 18.22 -8.07 1.07
C ILE A 205 17.46 -9.39 1.09
N GLU A 206 18.16 -10.51 1.24
CA GLU A 206 17.55 -11.85 1.27
C GLU A 206 16.59 -12.00 2.47
N GLN A 207 17.00 -11.58 3.66
CA GLN A 207 16.19 -11.64 4.88
C GLN A 207 14.95 -10.74 4.81
N TYR A 208 15.09 -9.57 4.19
CA TYR A 208 13.99 -8.63 4.00
C TYR A 208 12.92 -9.25 3.11
N PHE A 209 13.29 -9.72 1.91
CA PHE A 209 12.32 -10.29 0.97
C PHE A 209 11.77 -11.65 1.42
N GLU A 210 12.51 -12.42 2.21
CA GLU A 210 11.97 -13.58 2.92
C GLU A 210 10.83 -13.16 3.86
N THR A 211 11.06 -12.12 4.67
CA THR A 211 10.04 -11.58 5.60
C THR A 211 8.81 -11.08 4.85
N ILE A 212 9.03 -10.37 3.73
CA ILE A 212 7.95 -9.89 2.86
C ILE A 212 7.12 -11.05 2.33
N TRP A 213 7.77 -12.09 1.77
CA TRP A 213 7.05 -13.22 1.20
C TRP A 213 6.29 -14.01 2.26
N HIS A 214 6.94 -14.34 3.39
CA HIS A 214 6.28 -15.05 4.48
C HIS A 214 5.09 -14.27 5.06
N THR A 215 5.20 -12.93 5.16
CA THR A 215 4.08 -12.09 5.61
C THR A 215 2.93 -12.12 4.60
N MET A 216 3.23 -12.07 3.29
CA MET A 216 2.22 -12.19 2.24
C MET A 216 1.52 -13.56 2.28
N GLN A 217 2.28 -14.65 2.44
CA GLN A 217 1.72 -16.00 2.56
C GLN A 217 0.84 -16.13 3.80
N ALA A 218 1.31 -15.66 4.96
CA ALA A 218 0.52 -15.68 6.19
C ALA A 218 -0.78 -14.86 6.06
N CYS A 219 -0.74 -13.74 5.32
CA CYS A 219 -1.92 -12.92 5.02
C CYS A 219 -2.92 -13.69 4.14
N ILE A 220 -2.46 -14.34 3.06
CA ILE A 220 -3.28 -15.22 2.22
C ILE A 220 -3.91 -16.31 3.09
N ASP A 221 -3.08 -17.04 3.86
CA ASP A 221 -3.54 -18.15 4.69
C ASP A 221 -4.58 -17.70 5.72
N ARG A 222 -4.37 -16.56 6.39
CA ARG A 222 -5.37 -16.02 7.33
C ARG A 222 -6.68 -15.70 6.60
N GLY A 223 -6.63 -14.97 5.48
CA GLY A 223 -7.83 -14.64 4.70
C GLY A 223 -8.58 -15.86 4.16
N LEU A 224 -7.87 -16.94 3.81
CA LEU A 224 -8.45 -18.22 3.37
C LEU A 224 -9.14 -19.01 4.49
N ASN A 225 -8.82 -18.72 5.76
CA ASN A 225 -9.37 -19.43 6.93
C ASN A 225 -10.29 -18.57 7.80
N THR A 226 -10.36 -17.26 7.56
CA THR A 226 -11.23 -16.34 8.32
C THR A 226 -12.59 -16.17 7.64
N GLU A 227 -13.65 -16.54 8.36
CA GLU A 227 -15.04 -16.31 7.95
C GLU A 227 -15.61 -15.04 8.59
N GLY A 228 -16.83 -14.68 8.17
CA GLY A 228 -17.60 -13.60 8.77
C GLY A 228 -17.76 -12.39 7.85
N VAL A 229 -17.97 -11.24 8.47
CA VAL A 229 -18.37 -10.01 7.80
C VAL A 229 -17.34 -8.92 8.08
N LEU A 230 -16.95 -8.16 7.05
CA LEU A 230 -16.01 -7.05 7.18
C LEU A 230 -16.58 -5.91 8.03
N PRO A 231 -15.72 -5.16 8.75
CA PRO A 231 -16.16 -4.08 9.63
C PRO A 231 -16.75 -2.89 8.86
N GLY A 232 -17.52 -2.08 9.58
CA GLY A 232 -18.16 -0.87 9.07
C GLY A 232 -19.50 -1.09 8.36
N PRO A 233 -20.08 -0.02 7.79
CA PRO A 233 -21.50 0.04 7.47
C PRO A 233 -21.91 -0.87 6.31
N LEU A 234 -21.01 -1.20 5.38
CA LEU A 234 -21.36 -2.06 4.24
C LEU A 234 -21.57 -3.53 4.58
N ARG A 235 -21.06 -3.99 5.72
CA ARG A 235 -21.23 -5.38 6.19
C ARG A 235 -20.95 -6.41 5.07
N VAL A 236 -19.88 -6.22 4.31
CA VAL A 236 -19.52 -7.08 3.17
C VAL A 236 -19.11 -8.47 3.69
N PRO A 237 -19.73 -9.57 3.23
CA PRO A 237 -19.33 -10.91 3.62
C PRO A 237 -17.96 -11.26 3.03
N ARG A 238 -17.12 -11.93 3.83
CA ARG A 238 -15.87 -12.51 3.35
C ARG A 238 -16.16 -13.68 2.42
N ARG A 239 -15.44 -13.75 1.30
CA ARG A 239 -15.69 -14.68 0.19
C ARG A 239 -14.53 -15.65 -0.01
N ALA A 240 -13.30 -15.28 0.38
CA ALA A 240 -12.12 -16.09 0.11
C ALA A 240 -12.21 -17.50 0.73
N SER A 241 -12.63 -17.60 2.00
CA SER A 241 -12.75 -18.90 2.69
C SER A 241 -13.80 -19.83 2.05
N ALA A 242 -14.96 -19.29 1.68
CA ALA A 242 -16.00 -20.06 1.00
C ALA A 242 -15.54 -20.52 -0.39
N LEU A 243 -14.89 -19.63 -1.15
CA LEU A 243 -14.34 -19.95 -2.48
C LEU A 243 -13.27 -21.03 -2.40
N ARG A 244 -12.38 -20.99 -1.41
CA ARG A 244 -11.40 -22.05 -1.16
C ARG A 244 -12.03 -23.42 -0.98
N ARG A 245 -13.09 -23.52 -0.17
CA ARG A 245 -13.79 -24.80 0.03
C ARG A 245 -14.32 -25.35 -1.27
N MET A 246 -14.91 -24.50 -2.12
CA MET A 246 -15.43 -24.90 -3.43
C MET A 246 -14.31 -25.38 -4.35
N LEU A 247 -13.21 -24.62 -4.45
CA LEU A 247 -12.09 -24.95 -5.32
C LEU A 247 -11.38 -26.23 -4.89
N VAL A 248 -11.00 -26.36 -3.61
CA VAL A 248 -10.32 -27.56 -3.09
C VAL A 248 -11.18 -28.82 -3.23
N SER A 249 -12.50 -28.71 -3.03
CA SER A 249 -13.40 -29.86 -3.15
C SER A 249 -13.59 -30.31 -4.61
N ASN A 250 -13.51 -29.38 -5.56
CA ASN A 250 -13.76 -29.63 -6.98
C ASN A 250 -12.50 -29.75 -7.83
N ASP A 251 -11.31 -29.48 -7.30
CA ASP A 251 -10.05 -29.35 -8.05
C ASP A 251 -9.74 -30.56 -8.95
N LYS A 252 -10.01 -31.78 -8.45
CA LYS A 252 -9.77 -33.03 -9.19
C LYS A 252 -10.94 -33.47 -10.09
N LEU A 253 -12.09 -32.82 -9.96
CA LEU A 253 -13.34 -33.21 -10.62
C LEU A 253 -13.80 -32.21 -11.67
N SER A 254 -13.32 -30.96 -11.59
CA SER A 254 -13.69 -29.88 -12.49
C SER A 254 -12.79 -29.87 -13.73
N ASN A 255 -13.41 -29.94 -14.90
CA ASN A 255 -12.76 -29.72 -16.19
C ASN A 255 -12.92 -28.26 -16.68
N ASP A 256 -13.33 -27.34 -15.81
CA ASP A 256 -13.48 -25.94 -16.17
C ASP A 256 -12.10 -25.29 -16.40
N PRO A 257 -11.77 -24.85 -17.63
CA PRO A 257 -10.51 -24.19 -17.90
C PRO A 257 -10.32 -22.87 -17.13
N MET A 258 -11.40 -22.29 -16.59
CA MET A 258 -11.38 -21.05 -15.82
C MET A 258 -11.09 -21.24 -14.33
N ASN A 259 -10.97 -22.47 -13.82
CA ASN A 259 -10.63 -22.72 -12.41
C ASN A 259 -9.38 -21.97 -11.95
N VAL A 260 -8.36 -21.88 -12.83
CA VAL A 260 -7.11 -21.15 -12.53
C VAL A 260 -7.38 -19.68 -12.23
N ILE A 261 -8.33 -19.05 -12.94
CA ILE A 261 -8.75 -17.66 -12.69
C ILE A 261 -9.42 -17.55 -11.31
N ASP A 262 -10.25 -18.52 -10.94
CA ASP A 262 -10.90 -18.52 -9.63
C ASP A 262 -9.91 -18.68 -8.47
N TRP A 263 -8.84 -19.47 -8.65
CA TRP A 263 -7.73 -19.54 -7.70
C TRP A 263 -7.01 -18.19 -7.54
N VAL A 264 -6.72 -17.50 -8.64
CA VAL A 264 -6.10 -16.16 -8.61
C VAL A 264 -7.01 -15.15 -7.91
N ASN A 265 -8.31 -15.18 -8.23
CA ASN A 265 -9.31 -14.35 -7.56
C ASN A 265 -9.31 -14.63 -6.06
N MET A 266 -9.36 -15.90 -5.66
CA MET A 266 -9.37 -16.33 -4.26
C MET A 266 -8.15 -15.80 -3.48
N PHE A 267 -6.94 -15.88 -4.04
CA PHE A 267 -5.74 -15.34 -3.38
C PHE A 267 -5.81 -13.83 -3.18
N ALA A 268 -6.24 -13.08 -4.20
CA ALA A 268 -6.38 -11.64 -4.11
C ALA A 268 -7.48 -11.22 -3.12
N LEU A 269 -8.63 -11.92 -3.15
CA LEU A 269 -9.73 -11.71 -2.19
C LEU A 269 -9.25 -11.95 -0.75
N ALA A 270 -8.50 -13.02 -0.49
CA ALA A 270 -8.01 -13.35 0.85
C ALA A 270 -7.20 -12.19 1.45
N VAL A 271 -6.25 -11.65 0.68
CA VAL A 271 -5.38 -10.56 1.12
C VAL A 271 -6.17 -9.27 1.32
N ASN A 272 -7.04 -8.90 0.38
CA ASN A 272 -7.81 -7.65 0.49
C ASN A 272 -8.91 -7.71 1.55
N GLU A 273 -9.45 -8.88 1.86
CA GLU A 273 -10.38 -9.08 2.98
C GLU A 273 -9.66 -8.95 4.33
N GLU A 274 -8.44 -9.47 4.46
CA GLU A 274 -7.59 -9.21 5.64
C GLU A 274 -7.22 -7.73 5.76
N ASN A 275 -6.86 -7.08 4.66
CA ASN A 275 -6.59 -5.64 4.64
C ASN A 275 -7.80 -4.85 5.16
N ALA A 276 -8.99 -5.09 4.59
CA ALA A 276 -10.21 -4.38 4.96
C ALA A 276 -10.62 -4.60 6.42
N ALA A 277 -10.18 -5.70 7.04
CA ALA A 277 -10.42 -6.01 8.45
C ALA A 277 -9.36 -5.43 9.41
N GLY A 278 -8.34 -4.73 8.91
CA GLY A 278 -7.24 -4.19 9.72
C GLY A 278 -6.15 -5.21 10.05
N GLY A 279 -6.08 -6.33 9.31
CA GLY A 279 -5.06 -7.36 9.49
C GLY A 279 -3.66 -6.91 9.07
N ARG A 280 -2.66 -7.76 9.34
CA ARG A 280 -1.28 -7.53 8.86
C ARG A 280 -1.21 -7.74 7.35
N VAL A 281 -0.64 -6.78 6.64
CA VAL A 281 -0.48 -6.79 5.17
C VAL A 281 0.88 -6.25 4.77
N VAL A 282 1.27 -6.47 3.51
CA VAL A 282 2.44 -5.84 2.90
C VAL A 282 1.97 -4.88 1.81
N THR A 283 2.48 -3.65 1.80
CA THR A 283 2.20 -2.69 0.72
C THR A 283 2.69 -3.23 -0.63
N ALA A 284 1.93 -3.01 -1.72
CA ALA A 284 2.39 -3.41 -3.05
C ALA A 284 1.75 -2.62 -4.21
N PRO A 285 1.98 -1.28 -4.36
CA PRO A 285 2.80 -0.42 -3.50
C PRO A 285 1.99 0.27 -2.39
N THR A 286 0.67 0.04 -2.34
CA THR A 286 -0.22 0.52 -1.26
C THR A 286 -1.05 -0.64 -0.69
N ASN A 287 -1.68 -0.42 0.45
CA ASN A 287 -2.58 -1.39 1.09
C ASN A 287 -3.84 -1.63 0.24
N GLY A 288 -4.35 -0.61 -0.45
CA GLY A 288 -5.53 -0.78 -1.32
C GLY A 288 -5.28 -1.74 -2.48
N ALA A 289 -4.03 -1.92 -2.88
CA ALA A 289 -3.59 -2.77 -3.99
C ALA A 289 -2.77 -4.00 -3.54
N CYS A 290 -2.74 -4.31 -2.24
CA CYS A 290 -1.81 -5.29 -1.67
C CYS A 290 -2.08 -6.74 -2.08
N GLY A 291 -3.25 -7.07 -2.63
CA GLY A 291 -3.58 -8.45 -3.04
C GLY A 291 -2.99 -8.86 -4.38
N ILE A 292 -2.61 -7.91 -5.25
CA ILE A 292 -2.25 -8.22 -6.64
C ILE A 292 -0.92 -8.93 -6.75
N VAL A 293 0.14 -8.30 -6.23
CA VAL A 293 1.50 -8.86 -6.26
C VAL A 293 1.59 -10.24 -5.61
N PRO A 294 1.06 -10.49 -4.40
CA PRO A 294 1.08 -11.82 -3.80
C PRO A 294 0.18 -12.84 -4.51
N ALA A 295 -0.99 -12.45 -5.03
CA ALA A 295 -1.85 -13.39 -5.75
C ALA A 295 -1.20 -13.91 -7.04
N VAL A 296 -0.47 -13.06 -7.76
CA VAL A 296 0.27 -13.46 -8.97
C VAL A 296 1.46 -14.35 -8.64
N LEU A 297 2.15 -14.12 -7.52
CA LEU A 297 3.24 -15.00 -7.07
C LEU A 297 2.70 -16.34 -6.54
N ALA A 298 1.57 -16.35 -5.82
CA ALA A 298 0.89 -17.57 -5.40
C ALA A 298 0.36 -18.40 -6.59
N TYR A 299 -0.09 -17.73 -7.67
CA TYR A 299 -0.40 -18.40 -8.94
C TYR A 299 0.83 -19.11 -9.52
N TYR A 300 1.99 -18.45 -9.52
CA TYR A 300 3.22 -19.06 -9.99
C TYR A 300 3.59 -20.28 -9.14
N ASP A 301 3.55 -20.14 -7.81
CA ASP A 301 3.80 -21.20 -6.84
C ASP A 301 2.91 -22.43 -7.03
N GLN A 302 1.61 -22.20 -7.22
CA GLN A 302 0.60 -23.26 -7.31
C GLN A 302 0.58 -23.98 -8.67
N PHE A 303 0.79 -23.27 -9.77
CA PHE A 303 0.50 -23.80 -11.12
C PHE A 303 1.71 -23.89 -12.06
N ILE A 304 2.84 -23.27 -11.72
CA ILE A 304 4.03 -23.25 -12.57
C ILE A 304 5.18 -24.00 -11.89
N GLU A 305 5.68 -23.47 -10.76
CA GLU A 305 6.78 -24.04 -9.98
C GLU A 305 6.79 -23.45 -8.57
N SER A 306 7.14 -24.26 -7.57
CA SER A 306 7.28 -23.81 -6.19
C SER A 306 8.27 -22.65 -6.05
N VAL A 307 7.86 -21.61 -5.32
CA VAL A 307 8.62 -20.36 -5.16
C VAL A 307 9.77 -20.57 -4.18
N SER A 308 10.99 -20.61 -4.70
CA SER A 308 12.23 -20.62 -3.94
C SER A 308 12.73 -19.20 -3.60
N PRO A 309 13.74 -19.06 -2.72
CA PRO A 309 14.34 -17.76 -2.42
C PRO A 309 14.82 -16.95 -3.63
N ASP A 310 15.40 -17.61 -4.63
CA ASP A 310 15.82 -16.93 -5.86
C ASP A 310 14.61 -16.41 -6.66
N ILE A 311 13.52 -17.17 -6.68
CA ILE A 311 12.31 -16.83 -7.45
C ILE A 311 11.62 -15.60 -6.87
N TYR A 312 11.31 -15.57 -5.57
CA TYR A 312 10.64 -14.40 -5.00
C TYR A 312 11.55 -13.17 -5.05
N LEU A 313 12.87 -13.34 -4.90
CA LEU A 313 13.81 -12.23 -4.94
C LEU A 313 13.85 -11.59 -6.33
N ARG A 314 13.94 -12.40 -7.39
CA ARG A 314 13.84 -11.91 -8.77
C ARG A 314 12.51 -11.22 -9.03
N TYR A 315 11.41 -11.83 -8.58
CA TYR A 315 10.07 -11.28 -8.74
C TYR A 315 9.90 -9.91 -8.08
N PHE A 316 10.32 -9.76 -6.82
CA PHE A 316 10.19 -8.50 -6.08
C PHE A 316 11.14 -7.42 -6.58
N LEU A 317 12.37 -7.76 -6.97
CA LEU A 317 13.30 -6.78 -7.53
C LEU A 317 12.79 -6.21 -8.86
N THR A 318 12.25 -7.06 -9.75
CA THR A 318 11.66 -6.61 -11.01
C THR A 318 10.37 -5.83 -10.78
N SER A 319 9.46 -6.35 -9.94
CA SER A 319 8.22 -5.65 -9.57
C SER A 319 8.53 -4.28 -8.95
N GLY A 320 9.53 -4.23 -8.08
CA GLY A 320 10.04 -3.04 -7.42
C GLY A 320 10.57 -1.99 -8.38
N ALA A 321 11.38 -2.40 -9.38
CA ALA A 321 11.91 -1.51 -10.41
C ALA A 321 10.78 -0.74 -11.12
N ILE A 322 9.70 -1.45 -11.47
CA ILE A 322 8.53 -0.85 -12.11
C ILE A 322 7.79 0.09 -11.17
N GLY A 323 7.60 -0.29 -9.91
CA GLY A 323 7.00 0.58 -8.88
C GLY A 323 7.79 1.88 -8.68
N ILE A 324 9.13 1.79 -8.70
CA ILE A 324 10.04 2.95 -8.60
C ILE A 324 9.82 3.92 -9.78
N LEU A 325 9.66 3.43 -11.01
CA LEU A 325 9.42 4.29 -12.17
C LEU A 325 8.12 5.10 -12.03
N TYR A 326 7.03 4.50 -11.53
CA TYR A 326 5.78 5.22 -11.29
C TYR A 326 5.90 6.21 -10.13
N LYS A 327 6.54 5.82 -9.02
CA LYS A 327 6.74 6.71 -7.87
C LYS A 327 7.62 7.92 -8.23
N MET A 328 8.63 7.72 -9.08
CA MET A 328 9.56 8.78 -9.48
C MET A 328 8.97 9.77 -10.48
N ASN A 329 8.22 9.27 -11.46
CA ASN A 329 7.78 10.08 -12.61
C ASN A 329 6.29 10.45 -12.57
N ALA A 330 5.55 9.97 -11.56
CA ALA A 330 4.13 10.24 -11.38
C ALA A 330 3.78 10.25 -9.88
N SER A 331 2.74 9.53 -9.47
CA SER A 331 2.37 9.33 -8.07
C SER A 331 1.78 7.94 -7.86
N ILE A 332 1.90 7.43 -6.65
CA ILE A 332 1.23 6.21 -6.16
C ILE A 332 0.12 6.51 -5.16
N SER A 333 -0.28 7.79 -5.04
CA SER A 333 -1.31 8.25 -4.12
C SER A 333 -2.68 8.25 -4.79
N GLY A 334 -3.64 7.53 -4.22
CA GLY A 334 -5.04 7.53 -4.67
C GLY A 334 -5.68 8.92 -4.60
N ALA A 335 -5.23 9.77 -3.68
CA ALA A 335 -5.66 11.16 -3.56
C ALA A 335 -5.15 12.07 -4.70
N GLU A 336 -4.05 11.72 -5.36
CA GLU A 336 -3.45 12.55 -6.42
C GLU A 336 -3.84 12.08 -7.82
N VAL A 337 -3.73 10.77 -8.08
CA VAL A 337 -3.88 10.20 -9.42
C VAL A 337 -4.98 9.15 -9.54
N GLY A 338 -5.76 8.93 -8.48
CA GLY A 338 -6.79 7.89 -8.43
C GLY A 338 -6.22 6.47 -8.33
N CYS A 339 -7.08 5.47 -8.52
CA CYS A 339 -6.76 4.07 -8.26
C CYS A 339 -5.84 3.46 -9.34
N GLN A 340 -5.69 4.13 -10.48
CA GLN A 340 -4.63 3.80 -11.45
C GLN A 340 -3.23 3.89 -10.81
N GLY A 341 -2.98 4.83 -9.89
CA GLY A 341 -1.71 4.96 -9.18
C GLY A 341 -1.48 3.87 -8.12
N GLU A 342 -2.51 3.11 -7.78
CA GLU A 342 -2.46 2.06 -6.77
C GLU A 342 -2.62 0.67 -7.42
N VAL A 343 -3.84 0.31 -7.80
CA VAL A 343 -4.18 -0.97 -8.44
C VAL A 343 -3.54 -1.07 -9.83
N GLY A 344 -3.51 0.01 -10.59
CA GLY A 344 -2.86 0.02 -11.91
C GLY A 344 -1.35 -0.21 -11.80
N VAL A 345 -0.70 0.46 -10.84
CA VAL A 345 0.73 0.29 -10.57
C VAL A 345 1.02 -1.13 -10.10
N ALA A 346 0.25 -1.67 -9.14
CA ALA A 346 0.39 -3.04 -8.68
C ALA A 346 0.20 -4.08 -9.80
N CYS A 347 -0.77 -3.87 -10.69
CA CYS A 347 -0.98 -4.69 -11.89
C CYS A 347 0.25 -4.68 -12.81
N SER A 348 0.81 -3.49 -13.05
CA SER A 348 2.01 -3.31 -13.87
C SER A 348 3.25 -3.96 -13.24
N MET A 349 3.43 -3.79 -11.92
CA MET A 349 4.49 -4.42 -11.12
C MET A 349 4.43 -5.95 -11.21
N ALA A 350 3.26 -6.54 -10.91
CA ALA A 350 3.07 -7.98 -10.92
C ALA A 350 3.23 -8.59 -12.34
N ALA A 351 2.77 -7.89 -13.38
CA ALA A 351 2.95 -8.32 -14.77
C ALA A 351 4.42 -8.40 -15.16
N ALA A 352 5.21 -7.41 -14.75
CA ALA A 352 6.65 -7.38 -14.99
C ALA A 352 7.38 -8.48 -14.23
N GLY A 353 7.11 -8.63 -12.93
CA GLY A 353 7.69 -9.69 -12.11
C GLY A 353 7.42 -11.07 -12.71
N LEU A 354 6.17 -11.37 -13.06
CA LEU A 354 5.81 -12.65 -13.67
C LEU A 354 6.48 -12.86 -15.02
N THR A 355 6.59 -11.81 -15.85
CA THR A 355 7.25 -11.90 -17.16
C THR A 355 8.73 -12.26 -17.02
N GLU A 356 9.41 -11.71 -16.01
CA GLU A 356 10.81 -12.04 -15.74
C GLU A 356 10.97 -13.48 -15.24
N LEU A 357 10.06 -13.98 -14.39
CA LEU A 357 10.07 -15.37 -13.97
C LEU A 357 9.86 -16.34 -15.14
N LEU A 358 8.98 -15.99 -16.08
CA LEU A 358 8.70 -16.77 -17.29
C LEU A 358 9.77 -16.63 -18.39
N GLY A 359 10.90 -15.99 -18.11
CA GLY A 359 12.04 -15.89 -19.02
C GLY A 359 11.93 -14.80 -20.08
N GLY A 360 11.07 -13.80 -19.87
CA GLY A 360 10.98 -12.64 -20.75
C GLY A 360 12.25 -11.79 -20.76
N SER A 361 12.57 -11.22 -21.92
CA SER A 361 13.66 -10.22 -22.03
C SER A 361 13.32 -8.93 -21.27
N PRO A 362 14.30 -8.09 -20.90
CA PRO A 362 14.06 -6.77 -20.31
C PRO A 362 13.00 -5.94 -21.04
N VAL A 363 13.03 -5.97 -22.37
CA VAL A 363 12.05 -5.29 -23.22
C VAL A 363 10.65 -5.86 -23.03
N GLN A 364 10.49 -7.19 -22.99
CA GLN A 364 9.20 -7.84 -22.73
C GLN A 364 8.68 -7.56 -21.32
N VAL A 365 9.57 -7.47 -20.32
CA VAL A 365 9.19 -7.08 -18.96
C VAL A 365 8.58 -5.68 -18.94
N CYS A 366 9.22 -4.70 -19.61
CA CYS A 366 8.65 -3.35 -19.75
C CYS A 366 7.35 -3.34 -20.57
N ILE A 367 7.21 -4.20 -21.58
CA ILE A 367 5.95 -4.36 -22.34
C ILE A 367 4.82 -4.91 -21.45
N ALA A 368 5.11 -5.91 -20.60
CA ALA A 368 4.11 -6.44 -19.70
C ALA A 368 3.64 -5.40 -18.68
N ALA A 369 4.58 -4.61 -18.14
CA ALA A 369 4.29 -3.47 -17.30
C ALA A 369 3.41 -2.43 -18.02
N GLU A 370 3.73 -2.11 -19.27
CA GLU A 370 2.99 -1.17 -20.13
C GLU A 370 1.54 -1.61 -20.31
N ILE A 371 1.30 -2.83 -20.79
CA ILE A 371 -0.05 -3.40 -20.96
C ILE A 371 -0.80 -3.42 -19.62
N GLY A 372 -0.11 -3.80 -18.53
CA GLY A 372 -0.69 -3.82 -17.19
C GLY A 372 -1.24 -2.46 -16.75
N MET A 373 -0.55 -1.36 -17.06
CA MET A 373 -1.03 -0.02 -16.73
C MET A 373 -2.03 0.54 -17.73
N GLU A 374 -1.84 0.29 -19.04
CA GLU A 374 -2.75 0.76 -20.10
C GLU A 374 -4.21 0.38 -19.78
N HIS A 375 -4.43 -0.86 -19.33
CA HIS A 375 -5.74 -1.38 -18.95
C HIS A 375 -6.29 -0.87 -17.61
N ASN A 376 -5.62 0.10 -16.99
CA ASN A 376 -6.04 0.77 -15.75
C ASN A 376 -6.00 2.30 -15.85
N LEU A 377 -5.59 2.89 -16.98
CA LEU A 377 -5.61 4.35 -17.17
C LEU A 377 -7.03 4.92 -17.00
N GLY A 378 -7.13 6.02 -16.25
CA GLY A 378 -8.40 6.68 -15.91
C GLY A 378 -9.16 6.06 -14.74
N LEU A 379 -8.62 5.02 -14.08
CA LEU A 379 -9.30 4.38 -12.96
C LEU A 379 -9.36 5.30 -11.72
N THR A 380 -10.56 5.72 -11.37
CA THR A 380 -10.87 6.63 -10.24
C THR A 380 -10.77 5.92 -8.88
N CYS A 381 -10.57 6.67 -7.79
CA CYS A 381 -10.51 6.14 -6.42
C CYS A 381 -11.69 6.69 -5.58
N ASP A 382 -12.87 6.09 -5.71
CA ASP A 382 -14.07 6.55 -4.99
C ASP A 382 -14.72 5.35 -4.28
N PRO A 383 -14.13 4.87 -3.17
CA PRO A 383 -14.64 3.73 -2.43
C PRO A 383 -15.96 4.03 -1.74
N VAL A 384 -16.86 3.04 -1.70
CA VAL A 384 -18.16 3.20 -1.03
C VAL A 384 -17.94 3.39 0.47
N ALA A 385 -18.62 4.39 1.04
CA ALA A 385 -18.49 4.79 2.44
C ALA A 385 -17.05 5.07 2.91
N GLY A 386 -16.12 5.39 1.99
CA GLY A 386 -14.71 5.59 2.34
C GLY A 386 -14.02 4.33 2.85
N GLN A 387 -14.55 3.14 2.55
CA GLN A 387 -13.99 1.87 3.02
C GLN A 387 -13.19 1.19 1.91
N VAL A 388 -12.02 0.65 2.23
CA VAL A 388 -11.19 -0.15 1.31
C VAL A 388 -11.81 -1.56 1.12
N GLN A 389 -13.06 -1.59 0.66
CA GLN A 389 -13.87 -2.80 0.46
C GLN A 389 -14.40 -2.81 -0.97
N VAL A 390 -15.38 -1.96 -1.28
CA VAL A 390 -16.01 -1.88 -2.60
C VAL A 390 -15.63 -0.56 -3.26
N PRO A 391 -15.05 -0.55 -4.49
CA PRO A 391 -14.73 -1.68 -5.37
C PRO A 391 -13.31 -2.26 -5.19
N CYS A 392 -12.62 -1.94 -4.10
CA CYS A 392 -11.19 -2.24 -3.94
C CYS A 392 -10.86 -3.73 -3.97
N ILE A 393 -11.69 -4.57 -3.32
CA ILE A 393 -11.46 -6.02 -3.24
C ILE A 393 -11.56 -6.66 -4.64
N GLU A 394 -12.62 -6.36 -5.40
CA GLU A 394 -12.80 -6.90 -6.75
C GLU A 394 -11.76 -6.36 -7.73
N ARG A 395 -11.34 -5.10 -7.56
CA ARG A 395 -10.27 -4.51 -8.37
C ARG A 395 -8.96 -5.27 -8.25
N ASN A 396 -8.61 -5.78 -7.05
CA ASN A 396 -7.40 -6.59 -6.88
C ASN A 396 -7.53 -7.93 -7.59
N ALA A 397 -8.66 -8.64 -7.44
CA ALA A 397 -8.91 -9.89 -8.14
C ALA A 397 -8.81 -9.74 -9.66
N ILE A 398 -9.51 -8.76 -10.24
CA ILE A 398 -9.47 -8.49 -11.68
C ILE A 398 -8.07 -8.05 -12.14
N ALA A 399 -7.38 -7.22 -11.37
CA ALA A 399 -6.04 -6.74 -11.72
C ALA A 399 -4.98 -7.86 -11.68
N SER A 400 -5.07 -8.82 -10.75
CA SER A 400 -4.21 -10.01 -10.76
C SER A 400 -4.34 -10.82 -12.04
N VAL A 401 -5.57 -11.01 -12.52
CA VAL A 401 -5.86 -11.70 -13.79
C VAL A 401 -5.33 -10.90 -14.99
N LYS A 402 -5.53 -9.57 -14.98
CA LYS A 402 -4.94 -8.66 -15.99
C LYS A 402 -3.42 -8.78 -16.01
N ALA A 403 -2.75 -8.78 -14.85
CA ALA A 403 -1.29 -8.88 -14.76
C ALA A 403 -0.76 -10.18 -15.39
N ILE A 404 -1.41 -11.31 -15.10
CA ILE A 404 -1.08 -12.60 -15.72
C ILE A 404 -1.28 -12.55 -17.23
N ASN A 405 -2.39 -11.98 -17.70
CA ASN A 405 -2.65 -11.87 -19.14
C ASN A 405 -1.67 -10.91 -19.83
N SER A 406 -1.30 -9.79 -19.20
CA SER A 406 -0.28 -8.85 -19.69
C SER A 406 1.06 -9.53 -19.88
N ALA A 407 1.49 -10.35 -18.92
CA ALA A 407 2.72 -11.13 -19.05
C ALA A 407 2.66 -12.10 -20.25
N ARG A 408 1.54 -12.81 -20.41
CA ARG A 408 1.33 -13.72 -21.56
C ARG A 408 1.33 -12.98 -22.89
N MET A 409 0.70 -11.80 -22.97
CA MET A 409 0.68 -10.97 -24.17
C MET A 409 2.08 -10.48 -24.53
N ALA A 410 2.85 -10.02 -23.55
CA ALA A 410 4.23 -9.56 -23.75
C ALA A 410 5.15 -10.67 -24.27
N LEU A 411 5.07 -11.87 -23.68
CA LEU A 411 5.88 -13.02 -24.08
C LEU A 411 5.55 -13.53 -25.49
N ARG A 412 4.27 -13.42 -25.89
CA ARG A 412 3.78 -13.87 -27.21
C ARG A 412 3.81 -12.77 -28.27
N ARG A 413 4.27 -11.56 -27.92
CA ARG A 413 4.34 -10.43 -28.85
C ARG A 413 5.45 -10.68 -29.87
N THR A 414 5.11 -10.57 -31.16
CA THR A 414 6.07 -10.71 -32.28
C THR A 414 6.47 -9.38 -32.90
N SER A 415 5.89 -8.27 -32.44
CA SER A 415 6.14 -6.92 -32.92
C SER A 415 6.64 -6.02 -31.80
N GLU A 416 7.33 -4.94 -32.16
CA GLU A 416 7.66 -3.88 -31.21
C GLU A 416 6.38 -3.17 -30.70
N PRO A 417 6.37 -2.72 -29.43
CA PRO A 417 5.32 -1.88 -28.91
C PRO A 417 5.30 -0.53 -29.65
N ARG A 418 4.10 0.01 -29.91
CA ARG A 418 3.94 1.37 -30.44
C ARG A 418 3.89 2.43 -29.36
N VAL A 419 3.55 2.04 -28.13
CA VAL A 419 3.49 2.88 -26.94
C VAL A 419 4.53 2.36 -25.95
N SER A 420 5.39 3.23 -25.44
CA SER A 420 6.40 2.86 -24.44
C SER A 420 5.84 2.98 -23.02
N LEU A 421 6.44 2.24 -22.09
CA LEU A 421 6.11 2.35 -20.66
C LEU A 421 6.26 3.80 -20.15
N ASP A 422 7.29 4.52 -20.59
CA ASP A 422 7.49 5.94 -20.22
C ASP A 422 6.28 6.81 -20.63
N LYS A 423 5.73 6.60 -21.84
CA LYS A 423 4.54 7.31 -22.30
C LYS A 423 3.29 6.94 -21.53
N VAL A 424 3.15 5.68 -21.11
CA VAL A 424 2.04 5.26 -20.25
C VAL A 424 2.14 5.88 -18.85
N ILE A 425 3.35 5.97 -18.27
CA ILE A 425 3.57 6.64 -16.98
C ILE A 425 3.20 8.13 -17.06
N GLU A 426 3.65 8.82 -18.12
CA GLU A 426 3.32 10.23 -18.38
C GLU A 426 1.80 10.42 -18.51
N THR A 427 1.15 9.57 -19.32
CA THR A 427 -0.31 9.60 -19.53
C THR A 427 -1.07 9.36 -18.22
N MET A 428 -0.62 8.42 -17.40
CA MET A 428 -1.20 8.16 -16.08
C MET A 428 -1.18 9.42 -15.22
N TYR A 429 -0.04 10.11 -15.16
CA TYR A 429 0.12 11.30 -14.35
C TYR A 429 -0.75 12.46 -14.83
N GLU A 430 -0.78 12.72 -16.14
CA GLU A 430 -1.64 13.75 -16.75
C GLU A 430 -3.12 13.45 -16.50
N THR A 431 -3.55 12.21 -16.74
CA THR A 431 -4.93 11.78 -16.47
C THR A 431 -5.30 11.94 -15.00
N GLY A 432 -4.35 11.69 -14.09
CA GLY A 432 -4.52 11.91 -12.66
C GLY A 432 -4.72 13.38 -12.30
N LYS A 433 -3.94 14.29 -12.91
CA LYS A 433 -4.09 15.74 -12.74
C LYS A 433 -5.43 16.26 -13.26
N ASP A 434 -5.90 15.70 -14.36
CA ASP A 434 -7.19 16.06 -14.96
C ASP A 434 -8.38 15.44 -14.21
N MET A 435 -8.13 14.48 -13.30
CA MET A 435 -9.17 13.82 -12.53
C MET A 435 -9.82 14.80 -11.56
N ASN A 436 -11.14 14.96 -11.69
CA ASN A 436 -11.90 15.80 -10.76
C ASN A 436 -11.73 15.30 -9.32
N ALA A 437 -11.48 16.22 -8.38
CA ALA A 437 -11.21 15.91 -6.97
C ALA A 437 -12.23 14.96 -6.32
N LYS A 438 -13.51 15.05 -6.70
CA LYS A 438 -14.57 14.18 -6.15
C LYS A 438 -14.47 12.72 -6.58
N TYR A 439 -13.67 12.39 -7.59
CA TYR A 439 -13.42 11.03 -8.07
C TYR A 439 -12.05 10.47 -7.64
N ARG A 440 -11.30 11.24 -6.86
CA ARG A 440 -10.12 10.77 -6.11
C ARG A 440 -10.59 10.35 -4.71
N GLU A 441 -9.66 10.02 -3.81
CA GLU A 441 -9.84 9.37 -2.48
C GLU A 441 -10.71 10.13 -1.44
N THR A 442 -11.79 10.80 -1.86
CA THR A 442 -12.66 11.65 -1.03
C THR A 442 -14.02 11.03 -0.73
N SER A 443 -14.44 9.99 -1.47
CA SER A 443 -15.77 9.35 -1.37
C SER A 443 -16.95 10.31 -1.61
N ARG A 444 -16.72 11.37 -2.39
CA ARG A 444 -17.71 12.43 -2.69
C ARG A 444 -18.29 12.30 -4.09
N GLY A 445 -17.98 11.23 -4.82
CA GLY A 445 -18.37 11.05 -6.21
C GLY A 445 -18.93 9.67 -6.48
N GLY A 446 -18.80 9.28 -7.75
CA GLY A 446 -18.95 7.92 -8.28
C GLY A 446 -19.96 7.02 -7.58
N LEU A 447 -19.47 5.87 -7.12
CA LEU A 447 -20.29 4.83 -6.49
C LEU A 447 -20.58 5.19 -5.03
N ALA A 448 -19.68 5.95 -4.38
CA ALA A 448 -19.79 6.30 -2.98
C ALA A 448 -21.06 7.09 -2.65
N ILE A 449 -21.52 7.97 -3.55
CA ILE A 449 -22.76 8.73 -3.36
C ILE A 449 -24.02 8.01 -3.86
N LYS A 450 -23.87 6.88 -4.55
CA LYS A 450 -24.97 6.14 -5.18
C LYS A 450 -25.41 4.95 -4.35
N VAL A 451 -24.49 4.34 -3.62
CA VAL A 451 -24.78 3.21 -2.73
C VAL A 451 -25.01 3.77 -1.32
N GLN A 452 -26.23 3.64 -0.82
CA GLN A 452 -26.55 3.94 0.57
C GLN A 452 -26.22 2.70 1.42
N CYS A 453 -25.60 2.93 2.58
CA CYS A 453 -25.38 1.87 3.56
C CYS A 453 -26.51 1.91 4.59
N ASP A 454 -27.08 0.75 4.91
CA ASP A 454 -28.20 0.60 5.85
C ASP A 454 -27.75 0.59 7.32
#